data_AF-A0A7V1PX10-F1
#
_entry.id   AF-A0A7V1PX10-F1
#
_cell.length_a   1.000
_cell.length_b   1.000
_cell.length_c   1.000
_cell.angle_alpha   90.00
_cell.angle_beta   90.00
_cell.angle_gamma   90.00
#
_symmetry.space_group_name_H-M   'P 1'
#
loop_
_entity.id
_entity.type
_entity.pdbx_description
1 polymer ?
#
loop_
_entity_poly.entity_id
_entity_poly.type
_entity_poly.pdbx_seq_one_letter_code
_entity_poly.pdbx_strand_id
1 'polypeptide(L)'
;MKSFYIILMSLIISSTIFSQKNSKKPNSYALSFGIAGNFSLDEFNGDIAVKKIIDNTHQLRLFLSPRILTKNDKMYSFNSNNNITVTQDNEIRNYSIGVGADYLWTLITSEDINMFGGTGLVFTYGNNNFKVTSKSKSTSNVNDNNKFINETNNPFTNIGIRGTLGVEWKVTDKIGIHSEYLFTGSYNWSKSEIKSSRNDIDNPTKTRTASGISLSSGVLFGISIYF
;
A
#
# COMPACT_ATOMS: atom_id res chain seq x y z
N MET A 1 -17.23 -11.39 -6.00
CA MET A 1 -16.48 -10.16 -6.34
C MET A 1 -17.31 -9.12 -7.11
N LYS A 2 -18.08 -9.49 -8.16
CA LYS A 2 -18.89 -8.53 -8.92
C LYS A 2 -19.88 -7.71 -8.06
N SER A 3 -20.51 -8.33 -7.06
CA SER A 3 -21.46 -7.66 -6.16
C SER A 3 -20.83 -6.60 -5.26
N PHE A 4 -19.55 -6.73 -4.92
CA PHE A 4 -18.84 -5.74 -4.10
C PHE A 4 -18.63 -4.43 -4.85
N TYR A 5 -18.24 -4.50 -6.13
CA TYR A 5 -18.08 -3.32 -6.99
C TYR A 5 -19.40 -2.59 -7.23
N ILE A 6 -20.51 -3.32 -7.36
CA ILE A 6 -21.85 -2.73 -7.54
C ILE A 6 -22.29 -2.00 -6.27
N ILE A 7 -22.04 -2.57 -5.09
CA ILE A 7 -22.34 -1.91 -3.81
C ILE A 7 -21.47 -0.67 -3.62
N LEU A 8 -20.15 -0.77 -3.90
CA LEU A 8 -19.22 0.35 -3.78
C LEU A 8 -19.59 1.49 -4.74
N MET A 9 -19.91 1.19 -6.01
CA MET A 9 -20.37 2.19 -6.98
C MET A 9 -21.72 2.78 -6.60
N SER A 10 -22.66 1.97 -6.11
CA SER A 10 -23.95 2.45 -5.60
C SER A 10 -23.75 3.44 -4.44
N LEU A 11 -22.85 3.13 -3.51
CA LEU A 11 -22.53 4.00 -2.37
C LEU A 11 -21.91 5.33 -2.82
N ILE A 12 -20.98 5.28 -3.78
CA ILE A 12 -20.34 6.47 -4.35
C ILE A 12 -21.40 7.33 -5.06
N ILE A 13 -22.23 6.75 -5.93
CA ILE A 13 -23.25 7.48 -6.68
C ILE A 13 -24.29 8.10 -5.74
N SER A 14 -24.78 7.36 -4.75
CA SER A 14 -25.77 7.88 -3.80
C SER A 14 -25.21 8.97 -2.88
N SER A 15 -23.91 8.94 -2.54
CA SER A 15 -23.26 10.02 -1.81
C SER A 15 -23.13 11.33 -2.61
N THR A 16 -22.95 11.24 -3.94
CA THR A 16 -22.84 12.44 -4.80
C THR A 16 -24.18 13.15 -5.05
N ILE A 17 -25.30 12.42 -5.02
CA ILE A 17 -26.64 12.98 -5.29
C ILE A 17 -27.15 13.78 -4.08
N PHE A 18 -26.79 13.40 -2.85
CA PHE A 18 -27.25 14.09 -1.64
C PHE A 18 -26.45 15.35 -1.26
N SER A 19 -25.31 15.64 -1.90
CA SER A 19 -24.53 16.85 -1.59
C SER A 19 -25.04 18.14 -2.28
N GLN A 20 -25.98 18.05 -3.22
CA GLN A 20 -26.41 19.20 -4.02
C GLN A 20 -27.52 20.07 -3.37
N LYS A 21 -27.84 19.87 -2.08
CA LYS A 21 -28.92 20.60 -1.42
C LYS A 21 -28.40 21.64 -0.43
N ASN A 22 -28.15 22.86 -0.92
CA ASN A 22 -28.08 24.15 -0.21
C ASN A 22 -27.68 24.08 1.29
N SER A 23 -26.48 23.59 1.58
CA SER A 23 -25.81 23.88 2.86
C SER A 23 -25.23 25.29 2.79
N LYS A 24 -25.55 26.15 3.77
CA LYS A 24 -24.99 27.50 3.91
C LYS A 24 -23.46 27.53 4.12
N LYS A 25 -22.81 26.36 4.26
CA LYS A 25 -21.36 26.21 4.15
C LYS A 25 -21.04 25.43 2.87
N PRO A 26 -20.60 26.08 1.78
CA PRO A 26 -20.03 25.36 0.65
C PRO A 26 -18.78 24.59 1.11
N ASN A 27 -18.52 23.41 0.52
CA ASN A 27 -17.31 22.59 0.73
C ASN A 27 -17.15 22.02 2.14
N SER A 28 -18.15 21.31 2.65
CA SER A 28 -18.04 20.66 3.99
C SER A 28 -17.28 19.34 3.94
N TYR A 29 -17.12 18.75 2.75
CA TYR A 29 -16.39 17.53 2.55
C TYR A 29 -15.39 17.66 1.39
N ALA A 30 -14.39 16.79 1.40
CA ALA A 30 -13.50 16.59 0.28
C ALA A 30 -13.18 15.11 0.09
N LEU A 31 -13.04 14.68 -1.17
CA LEU A 31 -12.46 13.40 -1.52
C LEU A 31 -11.04 13.65 -2.01
N SER A 32 -10.06 13.06 -1.35
CA SER A 32 -8.64 13.20 -1.66
C SER A 32 -8.04 11.90 -2.15
N PHE A 33 -7.17 12.02 -3.14
CA PHE A 33 -6.38 10.95 -3.71
C PHE A 33 -4.91 11.35 -3.64
N GLY A 34 -4.12 10.59 -2.90
CA GLY A 34 -2.67 10.76 -2.81
C GLY A 34 -1.96 9.57 -3.44
N ILE A 35 -0.87 9.83 -4.15
CA ILE A 35 0.03 8.82 -4.70
C ILE A 35 1.39 8.99 -4.01
N ALA A 36 1.97 7.87 -3.58
CA ALA A 36 3.31 7.80 -3.01
C ALA A 36 4.34 7.47 -4.10
N GLY A 37 5.61 7.82 -3.85
CA GLY A 37 6.71 7.50 -4.76
C GLY A 37 6.80 8.43 -5.97
N ASN A 38 7.57 8.03 -6.99
CA ASN A 38 7.86 8.85 -8.18
C ASN A 38 6.75 8.80 -9.25
N PHE A 39 5.47 8.74 -8.85
CA PHE A 39 4.32 8.59 -9.77
C PHE A 39 4.43 7.37 -10.70
N SER A 40 5.17 6.35 -10.29
CA SER A 40 5.36 5.15 -11.11
C SER A 40 4.09 4.31 -11.07
N LEU A 41 3.45 4.10 -12.23
CA LEU A 41 2.18 3.38 -12.36
C LEU A 41 2.32 1.86 -12.17
N ASP A 42 3.54 1.34 -12.04
CA ASP A 42 3.84 -0.07 -11.80
C ASP A 42 3.53 -0.52 -10.36
N GLU A 43 3.45 0.43 -9.41
CA GLU A 43 3.05 0.19 -8.03
C GLU A 43 1.86 1.10 -7.67
N PHE A 44 0.68 0.51 -7.44
CA PHE A 44 -0.41 1.28 -6.84
C PHE A 44 -0.11 1.45 -5.35
N ASN A 45 0.42 2.62 -5.00
CA ASN A 45 0.73 3.00 -3.64
C ASN A 45 0.16 4.39 -3.38
N GLY A 46 -0.95 4.46 -2.67
CA GLY A 46 -1.64 5.73 -2.48
C GLY A 46 -2.69 5.68 -1.38
N ASP A 47 -3.18 6.86 -1.01
CA ASP A 47 -4.24 7.06 -0.04
C ASP A 47 -5.49 7.57 -0.77
N ILE A 48 -6.62 6.92 -0.55
CA ILE A 48 -7.94 7.44 -0.90
C ILE A 48 -8.58 7.85 0.41
N ALA A 49 -8.99 9.11 0.54
CA ALA A 49 -9.48 9.62 1.81
C ALA A 49 -10.66 10.58 1.67
N VAL A 50 -11.59 10.49 2.62
CA VAL A 50 -12.67 11.45 2.79
C VAL A 50 -12.30 12.39 3.92
N LYS A 51 -12.28 13.69 3.63
CA LYS A 51 -12.08 14.77 4.60
C LYS A 51 -13.43 15.38 4.94
N LYS A 52 -13.71 15.58 6.21
CA LYS A 52 -14.81 16.40 6.73
C LYS A 52 -14.22 17.68 7.29
N ILE A 53 -14.59 18.82 6.72
CA ILE A 53 -14.20 20.14 7.21
C ILE A 53 -15.14 20.49 8.35
N ILE A 54 -14.61 20.53 9.57
CA ILE A 54 -15.38 20.82 10.77
C ILE A 54 -15.58 22.33 10.88
N ASP A 55 -14.48 23.07 10.72
CA ASP A 55 -14.42 24.51 10.69
C ASP A 55 -13.24 24.98 9.83
N ASN A 56 -12.93 26.28 9.86
CA ASN A 56 -11.89 26.89 9.02
C ASN A 56 -10.47 26.40 9.38
N THR A 57 -10.30 25.80 10.55
CA THR A 57 -9.02 25.36 11.10
C THR A 57 -8.92 23.85 11.28
N HIS A 58 -10.04 23.13 11.41
CA HIS A 58 -10.07 21.71 11.76
C HIS A 58 -10.72 20.84 10.70
N GLN A 59 -10.11 19.69 10.44
CA GLN A 59 -10.64 18.68 9.54
C GLN A 59 -10.45 17.29 10.12
N LEU A 60 -11.40 16.39 9.86
CA LEU A 60 -11.27 14.96 10.14
C LEU A 60 -11.09 14.23 8.82
N ARG A 61 -10.10 13.35 8.72
CA ARG A 61 -9.82 12.57 7.52
C ARG A 61 -9.91 11.09 7.80
N LEU A 62 -10.74 10.36 7.06
CA LEU A 62 -10.75 8.91 7.03
C LEU A 62 -10.10 8.44 5.74
N PHE A 63 -9.16 7.51 5.82
CA PHE A 63 -8.37 7.10 4.65
C PHE A 63 -8.26 5.58 4.51
N LEU A 64 -8.04 5.16 3.27
CA LEU A 64 -7.75 3.81 2.84
C LEU A 64 -6.45 3.83 2.01
N SER A 65 -5.51 2.96 2.35
CA SER A 65 -4.18 2.90 1.75
C SER A 65 -3.89 1.51 1.18
N PRO A 66 -4.46 1.12 0.03
CA PRO A 66 -4.12 -0.14 -0.59
C PRO A 66 -2.74 -0.04 -1.25
N ARG A 67 -1.95 -1.10 -1.12
CA ARG A 67 -0.65 -1.26 -1.76
C ARG A 67 -0.57 -2.63 -2.38
N ILE A 68 -0.19 -2.69 -3.65
CA ILE A 68 -0.03 -3.94 -4.39
C ILE A 68 1.27 -3.84 -5.18
N LEU A 69 2.14 -4.84 -4.98
CA LEU A 69 3.37 -5.00 -5.72
C LEU A 69 3.48 -6.46 -6.17
N THR A 70 3.61 -6.67 -7.47
CA THR A 70 3.88 -7.98 -8.05
C THR A 70 5.08 -7.89 -8.96
N LYS A 71 6.09 -8.75 -8.73
CA LYS A 71 7.30 -8.79 -9.53
C LYS A 71 7.65 -10.22 -9.88
N ASN A 72 7.91 -10.47 -11.16
CA ASN A 72 8.32 -11.77 -11.67
C ASN A 72 9.63 -11.60 -12.42
N ASP A 73 10.70 -12.18 -11.89
CA ASP A 73 12.03 -12.14 -12.50
C ASP A 73 12.44 -13.55 -12.89
N LYS A 74 13.00 -13.70 -14.09
CA LYS A 74 13.61 -14.95 -14.55
C LYS A 74 15.10 -14.74 -14.73
N MET A 75 15.90 -15.56 -14.08
CA MET A 75 17.35 -15.56 -14.22
C MET A 75 17.81 -16.87 -14.84
N TYR A 76 18.71 -16.76 -15.81
CA TYR A 76 19.36 -17.90 -16.45
C TYR A 76 20.85 -17.79 -16.18
N SER A 77 21.44 -18.87 -15.69
CA SER A 77 22.89 -18.98 -15.54
C SER A 77 23.36 -20.30 -16.13
N PHE A 78 24.48 -20.24 -16.84
CA PHE A 78 25.13 -21.41 -17.42
C PHE A 78 26.53 -21.52 -16.81
N ASN A 79 26.84 -22.68 -16.24
CA ASN A 79 28.17 -22.97 -15.74
C ASN A 79 28.87 -23.92 -16.74
N SER A 80 29.84 -23.37 -17.47
CA SER A 80 30.61 -24.10 -18.49
C SER A 80 31.47 -25.22 -17.93
N ASN A 81 31.93 -25.11 -16.68
CA ASN A 81 32.84 -26.09 -16.09
C ASN A 81 32.14 -27.42 -15.77
N ASN A 82 30.86 -27.33 -15.40
CA ASN A 82 30.07 -28.51 -15.01
C ASN A 82 28.96 -28.83 -16.01
N ASN A 83 28.83 -28.08 -17.11
CA ASN A 83 27.79 -28.29 -18.11
C ASN A 83 26.36 -28.24 -17.51
N ILE A 84 26.18 -27.37 -16.50
CA ILE A 84 24.92 -27.21 -15.77
C ILE A 84 24.27 -25.89 -16.18
N THR A 85 23.02 -25.97 -16.62
CA THR A 85 22.15 -24.81 -16.79
C THR A 85 21.24 -24.69 -15.58
N VAL A 86 21.22 -23.53 -14.93
CA VAL A 86 20.31 -23.20 -13.83
C VAL A 86 19.35 -22.11 -14.28
N THR A 87 18.06 -22.42 -14.22
CA THR A 87 16.98 -21.44 -14.37
C THR A 87 16.38 -21.16 -13.01
N GLN A 88 16.27 -19.88 -12.66
CA GLN A 88 15.64 -19.43 -11.43
C GLN A 88 14.47 -18.50 -11.76
N ASP A 89 13.27 -18.91 -11.37
CA ASP A 89 12.07 -18.09 -11.43
C ASP A 89 11.81 -17.52 -10.03
N ASN A 90 11.89 -16.20 -9.89
CA ASN A 90 11.58 -15.48 -8.66
C ASN A 90 10.23 -14.77 -8.82
N GLU A 91 9.32 -15.02 -7.89
CA GLU A 91 8.01 -14.41 -7.84
C GLU A 91 7.82 -13.72 -6.49
N ILE A 92 7.54 -12.42 -6.53
CA ILE A 92 7.22 -11.59 -5.36
C ILE A 92 5.78 -11.13 -5.51
N ARG A 93 4.97 -11.36 -4.49
CA ARG A 93 3.60 -10.83 -4.38
C ARG A 93 3.42 -10.22 -3.01
N ASN A 94 3.36 -8.89 -2.97
CA ASN A 94 3.10 -8.14 -1.75
C ASN A 94 1.78 -7.41 -1.90
N TYR A 95 0.93 -7.51 -0.90
CA TYR A 95 -0.25 -6.67 -0.80
C TYR A 95 -0.45 -6.20 0.64
N SER A 96 -0.98 -5.01 0.80
CA SER A 96 -1.44 -4.52 2.09
C SER A 96 -2.61 -3.56 1.92
N ILE A 97 -3.45 -3.49 2.94
CA ILE A 97 -4.54 -2.53 3.05
C ILE A 97 -4.42 -1.82 4.39
N GLY A 98 -4.17 -0.51 4.32
CA GLY A 98 -4.21 0.38 5.46
C GLY A 98 -5.57 1.04 5.59
N VAL A 99 -6.09 1.21 6.80
CA VAL A 99 -7.21 2.08 7.13
C VAL A 99 -6.80 2.98 8.28
N GLY A 100 -7.35 4.18 8.33
CA GLY A 100 -7.14 5.02 9.50
C GLY A 100 -7.94 6.30 9.49
N ALA A 101 -7.65 7.10 10.50
CA ALA A 101 -8.27 8.38 10.73
C ALA A 101 -7.23 9.39 11.22
N ASP A 102 -7.19 10.57 10.62
CA ASP A 102 -6.43 11.70 11.13
C ASP A 102 -7.35 12.85 11.55
N TYR A 103 -6.89 13.57 12.54
CA TYR A 103 -7.37 14.90 12.86
C TYR A 103 -6.33 15.91 12.38
N LEU A 104 -6.75 16.83 11.51
CA LEU A 104 -5.89 17.79 10.82
C LEU A 104 -6.23 19.22 11.29
N TRP A 105 -5.19 20.03 11.44
CA TRP A 105 -5.23 21.44 11.78
C TRP A 105 -4.61 22.26 10.66
N THR A 106 -5.27 23.32 10.24
CA THR A 106 -4.68 24.34 9.37
C THR A 106 -3.74 25.20 10.20
N LEU A 107 -2.47 25.20 9.85
CA LEU A 107 -1.40 25.90 10.57
C LEU A 107 -1.19 27.30 10.00
N ILE A 108 -1.21 27.42 8.68
CA ILE A 108 -0.99 28.68 7.95
C ILE A 108 -1.97 28.71 6.78
N THR A 109 -2.63 29.84 6.59
CA THR A 109 -3.43 30.13 5.41
C THR A 109 -2.88 31.40 4.77
N SER A 110 -2.50 31.29 3.50
CA SER A 110 -2.04 32.41 2.68
C SER A 110 -2.73 32.31 1.32
N GLU A 111 -3.74 33.15 1.11
CA GLU A 111 -4.56 33.12 -0.11
C GLU A 111 -5.13 31.72 -0.36
N ASP A 112 -4.79 31.12 -1.49
CA ASP A 112 -5.23 29.79 -1.92
C ASP A 112 -4.37 28.64 -1.35
N ILE A 113 -3.33 28.95 -0.58
CA ILE A 113 -2.39 27.96 -0.05
C ILE A 113 -2.63 27.77 1.45
N ASN A 114 -2.88 26.52 1.84
CA ASN A 114 -3.07 26.11 3.22
C ASN A 114 -1.98 25.12 3.63
N MET A 115 -1.20 25.46 4.64
CA MET A 115 -0.35 24.50 5.34
C MET A 115 -1.15 23.86 6.47
N PHE A 116 -1.07 22.54 6.60
CA PHE A 116 -1.77 21.79 7.64
C PHE A 116 -0.87 20.76 8.31
N GLY A 117 -1.13 20.50 9.59
CA GLY A 117 -0.51 19.45 10.37
C GLY A 117 -1.58 18.52 10.92
N GLY A 118 -1.21 17.34 11.40
CA GLY A 118 -2.20 16.39 11.87
C GLY A 118 -1.62 15.21 12.62
N THR A 119 -2.48 14.55 13.39
CA THR A 119 -2.17 13.26 14.00
C THR A 119 -3.35 12.31 13.86
N GLY A 120 -3.07 11.02 13.79
CA GLY A 120 -4.06 10.01 13.52
C GLY A 120 -3.66 8.63 13.99
N LEU A 121 -4.56 7.69 13.80
CA LEU A 121 -4.34 6.27 14.01
C LEU A 121 -4.38 5.56 12.67
N VAL A 122 -3.52 4.56 12.52
CA VAL A 122 -3.46 3.72 11.33
C VAL A 122 -3.42 2.26 11.73
N PHE A 123 -4.17 1.45 10.99
CA PHE A 123 -4.14 0.00 11.04
C PHE A 123 -3.85 -0.52 9.64
N THR A 124 -2.88 -1.42 9.51
CA THR A 124 -2.54 -2.03 8.23
C THR A 124 -2.50 -3.54 8.37
N TYR A 125 -3.12 -4.24 7.42
CA TYR A 125 -3.00 -5.68 7.28
C TYR A 125 -2.45 -6.00 5.89
N GLY A 126 -1.58 -6.99 5.80
CA GLY A 126 -1.00 -7.37 4.52
C GLY A 126 -0.32 -8.72 4.55
N ASN A 127 0.24 -9.07 3.40
CA ASN A 127 1.02 -10.29 3.24
C ASN A 127 2.14 -10.05 2.22
N ASN A 128 3.33 -10.53 2.58
CA ASN A 128 4.46 -10.60 1.67
C ASN A 128 4.69 -12.07 1.32
N ASN A 129 4.48 -12.44 0.06
CA ASN A 129 4.78 -13.77 -0.46
C ASN A 129 5.97 -13.70 -1.40
N PHE A 130 6.94 -14.57 -1.17
CA PHE A 130 8.10 -14.75 -2.01
C PHE A 130 8.27 -16.22 -2.38
N LYS A 131 8.34 -16.51 -3.68
CA LYS A 131 8.56 -17.85 -4.20
C LYS A 131 9.75 -17.88 -5.14
N VAL A 132 10.65 -18.82 -4.89
CA VAL A 132 11.79 -19.13 -5.74
C VAL A 132 11.64 -20.53 -6.26
N THR A 133 11.65 -20.70 -7.58
CA THR A 133 11.74 -22.01 -8.23
C THR A 133 13.06 -22.07 -8.98
N SER A 134 13.95 -22.96 -8.54
CA SER A 134 15.22 -23.23 -9.21
C SER A 134 15.16 -24.59 -9.89
N LYS A 135 15.59 -24.65 -11.15
CA LYS A 135 15.74 -25.88 -11.92
C LYS A 135 17.16 -25.94 -12.44
N SER A 136 17.89 -27.01 -12.12
CA SER A 136 19.19 -27.29 -12.70
C SER A 136 19.12 -28.51 -13.60
N LYS A 137 19.63 -28.39 -14.83
CA LYS A 137 19.76 -29.49 -15.78
C LYS A 137 21.21 -29.68 -16.15
N SER A 138 21.72 -30.90 -15.98
CA SER A 138 23.01 -31.31 -16.52
C SER A 138 22.87 -31.67 -17.99
N THR A 139 23.76 -31.19 -18.87
CA THR A 139 23.79 -31.65 -20.26
C THR A 139 24.45 -33.02 -20.42
N SER A 140 25.20 -33.48 -19.41
CA SER A 140 25.88 -34.78 -19.43
C SER A 140 25.02 -35.95 -18.95
N ASN A 141 24.02 -35.70 -18.09
CA ASN A 141 23.08 -36.70 -17.59
C ASN A 141 21.64 -36.19 -17.71
N VAL A 142 20.88 -36.75 -18.65
CA VAL A 142 19.48 -36.35 -18.93
C VAL A 142 18.55 -36.62 -17.72
N ASN A 143 18.94 -37.51 -16.80
CA ASN A 143 18.17 -37.89 -15.63
C ASN A 143 18.44 -37.02 -14.38
N ASP A 144 19.48 -36.19 -14.37
CA ASP A 144 19.81 -35.31 -13.22
C ASP A 144 19.10 -33.96 -13.34
N ASN A 145 17.77 -33.99 -13.24
CA ASN A 145 16.94 -32.79 -13.14
C ASN A 145 16.65 -32.51 -11.67
N ASN A 146 17.38 -31.57 -11.08
CA ASN A 146 17.08 -31.10 -9.73
C ASN A 146 16.15 -29.88 -9.79
N LYS A 147 15.01 -29.99 -9.12
CA LYS A 147 14.03 -28.93 -8.92
C LYS A 147 14.02 -28.58 -7.44
N PHE A 148 14.19 -27.31 -7.12
CA PHE A 148 14.08 -26.78 -5.77
C PHE A 148 13.04 -25.67 -5.76
N ILE A 149 12.05 -25.78 -4.88
CA ILE A 149 11.07 -24.72 -4.64
C ILE A 149 11.25 -24.24 -3.20
N ASN A 150 11.28 -22.93 -3.01
CA ASN A 150 11.20 -22.30 -1.70
C ASN A 150 10.13 -21.22 -1.74
N GLU A 151 9.14 -21.32 -0.87
CA GLU A 151 8.05 -20.36 -0.74
C GLU A 151 8.01 -19.83 0.69
N THR A 152 8.03 -18.52 0.83
CA THR A 152 7.90 -17.82 2.10
C THR A 152 6.62 -16.99 2.07
N ASN A 153 5.71 -17.28 2.98
CA ASN A 153 4.48 -16.53 3.19
C ASN A 153 4.58 -15.78 4.51
N ASN A 154 4.43 -14.45 4.50
CA ASN A 154 4.62 -13.61 5.68
C ASN A 154 3.47 -12.61 5.87
N PRO A 155 2.30 -13.07 6.35
CA PRO A 155 1.23 -12.17 6.79
C PRO A 155 1.72 -11.27 7.92
N PHE A 156 1.28 -10.02 7.89
CA PHE A 156 1.59 -9.02 8.89
C PHE A 156 0.39 -8.14 9.22
N THR A 157 0.40 -7.66 10.46
CA THR A 157 -0.54 -6.68 10.99
C THR A 157 0.25 -5.57 11.66
N ASN A 158 -0.19 -4.35 11.47
CA ASN A 158 0.42 -3.15 12.03
C ASN A 158 -0.68 -2.26 12.62
N ILE A 159 -0.44 -1.74 13.82
CA ILE A 159 -1.24 -0.69 14.44
C ILE A 159 -0.30 0.42 14.90
N GLY A 160 -0.66 1.67 14.63
CA GLY A 160 0.23 2.79 14.90
C GLY A 160 -0.44 4.15 14.97
N ILE A 161 0.39 5.12 15.29
CA ILE A 161 0.08 6.55 15.29
C ILE A 161 0.74 7.15 14.05
N ARG A 162 0.02 8.04 13.38
CA ARG A 162 0.46 8.73 12.17
C ARG A 162 0.46 10.23 12.37
N GLY A 163 1.60 10.89 12.21
CA GLY A 163 1.72 12.33 12.03
C GLY A 163 1.65 12.70 10.55
N THR A 164 1.03 13.85 10.26
CA THR A 164 0.93 14.43 8.91
C THR A 164 1.38 15.88 8.95
N LEU A 165 2.14 16.31 7.95
CA LEU A 165 2.45 17.71 7.67
C LEU A 165 2.33 17.92 6.17
N GLY A 166 1.47 18.82 5.72
CA GLY A 166 1.20 19.01 4.31
C GLY A 166 0.91 20.44 3.92
N VAL A 167 0.90 20.67 2.61
CA VAL A 167 0.48 21.91 1.98
C VAL A 167 -0.56 21.54 0.94
N GLU A 168 -1.64 22.30 0.89
CA GLU A 168 -2.66 22.22 -0.15
C GLU A 168 -2.84 23.58 -0.82
N TRP A 169 -2.71 23.60 -2.15
CA TRP A 169 -3.03 24.74 -2.99
C TRP A 169 -4.41 24.54 -3.62
N LYS A 170 -5.37 25.41 -3.29
CA LYS A 170 -6.69 25.51 -3.90
C LYS A 170 -6.57 26.10 -5.31
N VAL A 171 -6.52 25.24 -6.32
CA VAL A 171 -6.54 25.70 -7.72
C VAL A 171 -7.89 26.30 -8.08
N THR A 172 -8.96 25.79 -7.47
CA THR A 172 -10.31 26.34 -7.53
C THR A 172 -11.01 26.10 -6.19
N ASP A 173 -12.19 26.70 -6.00
CA ASP A 173 -13.05 26.40 -4.84
C ASP A 173 -13.37 24.90 -4.70
N LYS A 174 -13.30 24.13 -5.78
CA LYS A 174 -13.65 22.70 -5.81
C LYS A 174 -12.45 21.76 -5.91
N ILE A 175 -11.26 22.26 -6.21
CA ILE A 175 -10.10 21.42 -6.52
C ILE A 175 -8.88 21.98 -5.78
N GLY A 176 -8.25 21.14 -4.97
CA GLY A 176 -6.96 21.43 -4.36
C GLY A 176 -5.91 20.42 -4.79
N ILE A 177 -4.67 20.85 -4.99
CA ILE A 177 -3.50 19.99 -5.16
C ILE A 177 -2.75 19.99 -3.83
N HIS A 178 -2.37 18.82 -3.32
CA HIS A 178 -1.67 18.72 -2.04
C HIS A 178 -0.38 17.90 -2.13
N SER A 179 0.53 18.21 -1.21
CA SER A 179 1.69 17.39 -0.89
C SER A 179 1.75 17.19 0.62
N GLU A 180 2.06 15.98 1.07
CA GLU A 180 2.04 15.61 2.48
C GLU A 180 3.27 14.78 2.84
N TYR A 181 3.93 15.17 3.93
CA TYR A 181 4.88 14.35 4.66
C TYR A 181 4.13 13.56 5.74
N LEU A 182 4.33 12.25 5.73
CA LEU A 182 3.78 11.33 6.71
C LEU A 182 4.89 10.78 7.59
N PHE A 183 4.61 10.66 8.87
CA PHE A 183 5.46 9.98 9.84
C PHE A 183 4.61 8.98 10.62
N THR A 184 4.96 7.71 10.62
CA THR A 184 4.20 6.66 11.28
C THR A 184 5.08 5.91 12.26
N GLY A 185 4.65 5.86 13.52
CA GLY A 185 5.21 4.96 14.52
C GLY A 185 4.21 3.84 14.82
N SER A 186 4.66 2.60 14.76
CA SER A 186 3.74 1.46 14.80
C SER A 186 4.31 0.22 15.46
N TYR A 187 3.41 -0.58 16.02
CA TYR A 187 3.71 -1.94 16.47
C TYR A 187 3.32 -2.93 15.39
N ASN A 188 4.25 -3.79 15.03
CA ASN A 188 4.11 -4.78 13.96
C ASN A 188 4.09 -6.17 14.57
N TRP A 189 3.24 -7.02 14.01
CA TRP A 189 3.23 -8.44 14.26
C TRP A 189 3.24 -9.18 12.92
N SER A 190 4.08 -10.18 12.80
CA SER A 190 4.23 -10.96 11.58
C SER A 190 4.46 -12.43 11.88
N LYS A 191 3.97 -13.29 10.98
CA LYS A 191 4.17 -14.73 11.02
C LYS A 191 4.70 -15.19 9.68
N SER A 192 5.93 -15.69 9.66
CA SER A 192 6.57 -16.24 8.48
C SER A 192 6.43 -17.76 8.44
N GLU A 193 5.89 -18.28 7.35
CA GLU A 193 5.82 -19.71 7.04
C GLU A 193 6.70 -19.98 5.82
N ILE A 194 7.71 -20.84 5.99
CA ILE A 194 8.66 -21.21 4.95
C ILE A 194 8.40 -22.67 4.58
N LYS A 195 8.01 -22.87 3.32
CA LYS A 195 7.83 -24.19 2.69
C LYS A 195 8.94 -24.39 1.69
N SER A 196 9.55 -25.56 1.71
CA SER A 196 10.55 -25.91 0.70
C SER A 196 10.32 -27.33 0.21
N SER A 197 10.59 -27.56 -1.06
CA SER A 197 10.54 -28.90 -1.65
C SER A 197 11.71 -29.12 -2.59
N ARG A 198 12.16 -30.38 -2.66
CA ARG A 198 13.22 -30.81 -3.57
C ARG A 198 12.71 -32.00 -4.36
N ASN A 199 12.73 -31.88 -5.69
CA ASN A 199 12.23 -32.92 -6.61
C ASN A 199 10.82 -33.39 -6.23
N ASP A 200 9.95 -32.42 -5.92
CA ASP A 200 8.56 -32.63 -5.49
C ASP A 200 8.39 -33.41 -4.18
N ILE A 201 9.47 -33.54 -3.39
CA ILE A 201 9.44 -34.02 -2.01
C ILE A 201 9.41 -32.80 -1.07
N ASP A 202 8.33 -32.68 -0.29
CA ASP A 202 8.13 -31.57 0.63
C ASP A 202 8.97 -31.75 1.91
N ASN A 203 9.68 -30.69 2.28
CA ASN A 203 10.32 -30.59 3.59
C ASN A 203 9.31 -30.07 4.64
N PRO A 204 9.56 -30.32 5.95
CA PRO A 204 8.77 -29.74 7.01
C PRO A 204 8.66 -28.22 6.89
N THR A 205 7.44 -27.71 7.06
CA THR A 205 7.19 -26.26 7.09
C THR A 205 7.84 -25.65 8.34
N LYS A 206 8.61 -24.58 8.15
CA LYS A 206 9.20 -23.82 9.27
C LYS A 206 8.35 -22.59 9.54
N THR A 207 7.98 -22.37 10.80
CA THR A 207 7.18 -21.23 11.23
C THR A 207 8.00 -20.34 12.16
N ARG A 208 7.94 -19.03 11.95
CA ARG A 208 8.54 -18.02 12.82
C ARG A 208 7.56 -16.89 13.05
N THR A 209 7.51 -16.38 14.27
CA THR A 209 6.75 -15.17 14.61
C THR A 209 7.73 -14.08 15.00
N ALA A 210 7.40 -12.85 14.66
CA ALA A 210 8.17 -11.69 15.04
C ALA A 210 7.23 -10.52 15.35
N SER A 211 7.61 -9.73 16.34
CA SER A 211 6.95 -8.47 16.64
C SER A 211 7.96 -7.39 17.00
N GLY A 212 7.58 -6.14 16.81
CA GLY A 212 8.46 -5.02 17.10
C GLY A 212 7.87 -3.68 16.71
N ILE A 213 8.52 -2.63 17.19
CA ILE A 213 8.19 -1.25 16.85
C ILE A 213 8.90 -0.91 15.54
N SER A 214 8.19 -0.26 14.62
CA SER A 214 8.78 0.35 13.43
C SER A 214 8.42 1.83 13.34
N LEU A 215 9.36 2.58 12.76
CA LEU A 215 9.17 3.96 12.35
C LEU A 215 9.29 4.02 10.83
N SER A 216 8.39 4.74 10.19
CA SER A 216 8.42 4.95 8.74
C SER A 216 8.03 6.38 8.40
N SER A 217 8.61 6.92 7.33
CA SER A 217 8.19 8.19 6.75
C SER A 217 7.84 8.02 5.28
N GLY A 218 6.99 8.90 4.76
CA GLY A 218 6.61 8.90 3.35
C GLY A 218 6.21 10.29 2.87
N VAL A 219 6.20 10.46 1.56
CA VAL A 219 5.66 11.65 0.90
C VAL A 219 4.50 11.23 0.01
N LEU A 220 3.41 11.97 0.05
CA LEU A 220 2.28 11.84 -0.84
C LEU A 220 2.12 13.11 -1.66
N PHE A 221 1.74 12.95 -2.92
CA PHE A 221 1.28 14.03 -3.79
C PHE A 221 -0.11 13.67 -4.30
N GLY A 222 -1.01 14.64 -4.35
CA GLY A 222 -2.40 14.32 -4.59
C GLY A 222 -3.31 15.47 -4.97
N ILE A 223 -4.57 15.13 -5.16
CA ILE A 223 -5.65 16.05 -5.49
C ILE A 223 -6.81 15.83 -4.51
N SER A 224 -7.42 16.92 -4.07
CA SER A 224 -8.62 16.98 -3.24
C SER A 224 -9.76 17.58 -4.06
N ILE A 225 -10.94 16.95 -4.06
CA ILE A 225 -12.16 17.44 -4.72
C ILE A 225 -13.19 17.79 -3.63
N TYR A 226 -13.62 19.05 -3.58
CA TYR A 226 -14.51 19.60 -2.56
C TYR A 226 -15.98 19.62 -3.00
N PHE A 227 -16.89 19.29 -2.07
CA PHE A 227 -18.34 19.22 -2.31
C PHE A 227 -19.21 19.41 -1.05
#